data_AF-A0A3D5FVR0-F1
#
_entry.id   AF-A0A3D5FVR0-F1
#
_cell.length_a   1.000
_cell.length_b   1.000
_cell.length_c   1.000
_cell.angle_alpha   90.00
_cell.angle_beta   90.00
_cell.angle_gamma   90.00
#
_symmetry.space_group_name_H-M   'P 1'
#
loop_
_entity.id
_entity.type
_entity.pdbx_description
1 polymer ?
#
loop_
_entity_poly.entity_id
_entity_poly.type
_entity_poly.pdbx_seq_one_letter_code
_entity_poly.pdbx_strand_id
1 'polypeptide(L)'
;MTGIQRPIDSLRNVFSERWAPLVLAAASACWFWTSSLGATIGWDRSQFRFVADLGSPGSGIPILPVSLSLIGLGSIVYRRRFPHRFAHQNVRPLIGVALGILAAVVVRLLSWWDVAGSLIPWASFLWWGPIDVVIAVVILSRSGLLCALRADGFCAAIPHSAWITPAMLFVVFTTAYGAYALYFCQMTMVHGDEGQYLRVTQSLIDDGDIDLSNNLSPGHTQEFHVMDFGVHKARSSPAGHVYSMHPVGTSALVLPAYLGGKRLWGNPRLGAALLMVLVCAGLVATLYVLSVRFGFSRTDAFITATLIGTTIPVGVHSPQIYPDVPAAFIISVTLCGLSSWF
;
A
#
# COMPACT_ATOMS: atom_id res chain seq x y z
N MET A 1 -34.49 36.97 -1.11
CA MET A 1 -33.82 35.82 -0.46
C MET A 1 -32.29 35.81 -0.63
N THR A 2 -31.64 36.93 -0.99
CA THR A 2 -30.19 36.99 -1.30
C THR A 2 -29.30 37.56 -0.19
N GLY A 3 -29.87 37.95 0.97
CA GLY A 3 -29.14 38.61 2.06
C GLY A 3 -28.46 37.69 3.09
N ILE A 4 -28.88 36.43 3.19
CA ILE A 4 -28.42 35.48 4.24
C ILE A 4 -27.29 34.55 3.75
N GLN A 5 -27.02 34.48 2.45
CA GLN A 5 -25.94 33.62 1.90
C GLN A 5 -24.53 34.19 2.14
N ARG A 6 -24.35 35.52 2.12
CA ARG A 6 -23.03 36.15 2.28
C ARG A 6 -22.34 35.86 3.64
N PRO A 7 -23.04 35.89 4.79
CA PRO A 7 -22.44 35.55 6.09
C PRO A 7 -22.00 34.07 6.21
N ILE A 8 -22.74 33.16 5.58
CA ILE A 8 -22.46 31.72 5.64
C ILE A 8 -21.20 31.40 4.80
N ASP A 9 -21.06 32.03 3.63
CA ASP A 9 -19.89 31.86 2.78
C ASP A 9 -18.62 32.47 3.40
N SER A 10 -18.74 33.62 4.09
CA SER A 10 -17.60 34.21 4.79
C SER A 10 -17.11 33.35 5.96
N LEU A 11 -18.03 32.77 6.74
CA LEU A 11 -17.67 31.87 7.84
C LEU A 11 -17.05 30.55 7.35
N ARG A 12 -17.58 29.98 6.25
CA ARG A 12 -17.00 28.78 5.62
C ARG A 12 -15.58 29.02 5.10
N ASN A 13 -15.34 30.16 4.49
CA ASN A 13 -14.01 30.49 3.95
C ASN A 13 -13.00 30.70 5.08
N VAL A 14 -13.34 31.46 6.12
CA VAL A 14 -12.46 31.68 7.28
C VAL A 14 -12.12 30.37 8.00
N PHE A 15 -13.11 29.49 8.18
CA PHE A 15 -12.87 28.21 8.86
C PHE A 15 -11.94 27.32 8.02
N SER A 16 -12.18 27.23 6.71
CA SER A 16 -11.39 26.39 5.82
C SER A 16 -9.95 26.87 5.66
N GLU A 17 -9.73 28.18 5.57
CA GLU A 17 -8.40 28.72 5.34
C GLU A 17 -7.52 28.72 6.59
N ARG A 18 -8.08 28.89 7.80
CA ARG A 18 -7.31 28.91 9.07
C ARG A 18 -7.11 27.55 9.70
N TRP A 19 -8.08 26.64 9.62
CA TRP A 19 -8.02 25.38 10.38
C TRP A 19 -7.57 24.17 9.57
N ALA A 20 -7.76 24.16 8.24
CA ALA A 20 -7.45 22.96 7.43
C ALA A 20 -6.02 22.40 7.60
N PRO A 21 -4.95 23.20 7.66
CA PRO A 21 -3.58 22.70 7.86
C PRO A 21 -3.34 22.18 9.28
N LEU A 22 -3.98 22.77 10.29
CA LEU A 22 -3.90 22.28 11.67
C LEU A 22 -4.61 20.94 11.81
N VAL A 23 -5.80 20.81 11.22
CA VAL A 23 -6.57 19.56 11.20
C VAL A 23 -5.81 18.49 10.43
N LEU A 24 -5.20 18.81 9.29
CA LEU A 24 -4.36 17.89 8.53
C LEU A 24 -3.12 17.48 9.34
N ALA A 25 -2.43 18.42 9.99
CA ALA A 25 -1.28 18.13 10.83
C ALA A 25 -1.64 17.20 11.99
N ALA A 26 -2.76 17.45 12.66
CA ALA A 26 -3.28 16.59 13.73
C ALA A 26 -3.61 15.19 13.20
N ALA A 27 -4.30 15.09 12.05
CA ALA A 27 -4.62 13.81 11.41
C ALA A 27 -3.37 13.02 11.03
N SER A 28 -2.37 13.67 10.45
CA SER A 28 -1.07 13.07 10.11
C SER A 28 -0.31 12.62 11.36
N ALA A 29 -0.29 13.45 12.41
CA ALA A 29 0.34 13.10 13.67
C ALA A 29 -0.32 11.87 14.31
N CYS A 30 -1.66 11.81 14.33
CA CYS A 30 -2.40 10.63 14.77
C CYS A 30 -2.02 9.39 13.95
N TRP A 31 -2.00 9.50 12.62
CA TRP A 31 -1.62 8.38 11.75
C TRP A 31 -0.22 7.85 12.04
N PHE A 32 0.81 8.70 12.03
CA PHE A 32 2.18 8.25 12.24
C PHE A 32 2.46 7.82 13.68
N TRP A 33 1.77 8.42 14.66
CA TRP A 33 1.80 7.92 16.02
C TRP A 33 1.27 6.49 16.08
N THR A 34 0.13 6.19 15.45
CA THR A 34 -0.39 4.81 15.40
C THR A 34 0.53 3.85 14.64
N SER A 35 1.23 4.30 13.59
CA SER A 35 2.24 3.48 12.89
C SER A 35 3.48 3.20 13.73
N SER A 36 3.83 4.08 14.66
CA SER A 36 5.00 3.91 15.54
C SER A 36 4.79 2.91 16.69
N LEU A 37 3.56 2.45 16.92
CA LEU A 37 3.23 1.55 18.04
C LEU A 37 3.81 0.13 17.93
N GLY A 38 4.53 -0.19 16.84
CA GLY A 38 5.10 -1.53 16.63
C GLY A 38 4.06 -2.63 16.81
N ALA A 39 2.82 -2.36 16.41
CA ALA A 39 1.67 -3.18 16.71
C ALA A 39 1.84 -4.57 16.07
N THR A 40 1.99 -5.59 16.92
CA THR A 40 1.76 -6.96 16.49
C THR A 40 0.31 -7.28 16.80
N ILE A 41 -0.45 -7.53 15.76
CA ILE A 41 -1.83 -8.00 15.88
C ILE A 41 -1.77 -9.52 15.85
N GLY A 42 -2.41 -10.16 16.81
CA GLY A 42 -2.65 -11.59 16.86
C GLY A 42 -4.13 -11.84 17.06
N TRP A 43 -4.73 -12.75 16.30
CA TRP A 43 -6.09 -13.20 16.59
C TRP A 43 -6.23 -14.68 16.27
N ASP A 44 -7.13 -15.32 17.00
CA ASP A 44 -7.66 -16.65 16.75
C ASP A 44 -9.20 -16.60 16.83
N ARG A 45 -9.88 -17.71 16.50
CA ARG A 45 -11.36 -17.80 16.53
C ARG A 45 -12.01 -17.45 17.88
N SER A 46 -11.27 -17.56 18.97
CA SER A 46 -11.74 -17.41 20.35
C SER A 46 -11.21 -16.17 21.05
N GLN A 47 -10.10 -15.58 20.59
CA GLN A 47 -9.42 -14.47 21.23
C GLN A 47 -8.73 -13.56 20.21
N PHE A 48 -8.91 -12.25 20.36
CA PHE A 48 -8.00 -11.26 19.77
C PHE A 48 -7.00 -10.80 20.83
N ARG A 49 -5.73 -10.68 20.43
CA ARG A 49 -4.67 -10.18 21.30
C ARG A 49 -3.83 -9.16 20.57
N PHE A 50 -3.75 -8.01 21.19
CA PHE A 50 -2.92 -6.91 20.73
C PHE A 50 -1.68 -6.79 21.61
N VAL A 51 -0.52 -6.71 20.98
CA VAL A 51 0.72 -6.35 21.67
C VAL A 51 1.34 -5.16 20.93
N ALA A 52 1.25 -3.99 21.55
CA ALA A 52 2.06 -2.84 21.16
C ALA A 52 3.45 -3.01 21.76
N ASP A 53 4.46 -3.14 20.90
CA ASP A 53 5.84 -3.05 21.34
C ASP A 53 6.26 -1.58 21.36
N LEU A 54 6.18 -0.97 22.55
CA LEU A 54 6.57 0.42 22.79
C LEU A 54 8.10 0.59 22.97
N GLY A 55 8.87 -0.51 22.99
CA GLY A 55 10.27 -0.52 23.45
C GLY A 55 11.30 -1.08 22.47
N SER A 56 10.89 -1.80 21.42
CA SER A 56 11.83 -2.34 20.43
C SER A 56 12.32 -1.25 19.48
N PRO A 57 13.65 -1.04 19.35
CA PRO A 57 14.24 -0.10 18.39
C PRO A 57 13.96 -0.42 16.90
N GLY A 58 13.23 -1.51 16.61
CA GLY A 58 12.95 -2.01 15.25
C GLY A 58 11.65 -1.51 14.62
N SER A 59 10.70 -0.94 15.38
CA SER A 59 9.47 -0.33 14.84
C SER A 59 9.63 1.17 14.59
N GLY A 60 10.87 1.59 14.31
CA GLY A 60 11.28 3.00 14.23
C GLY A 60 10.25 3.86 13.51
N ILE A 61 10.00 5.05 14.05
CA ILE A 61 9.13 6.09 13.46
C ILE A 61 9.31 6.03 11.95
N PRO A 62 8.26 5.90 11.13
CA PRO A 62 8.41 5.74 9.69
C PRO A 62 9.03 7.02 9.12
N ILE A 63 10.37 7.08 9.11
CA ILE A 63 11.15 8.33 8.97
C ILE A 63 10.78 8.99 7.67
N LEU A 64 10.72 8.20 6.59
CA LEU A 64 10.39 8.68 5.26
C LEU A 64 8.94 9.22 5.21
N PRO A 65 7.88 8.46 5.56
CA PRO A 65 6.52 9.00 5.62
C PRO A 65 6.34 10.23 6.52
N VAL A 66 6.97 10.25 7.69
CA VAL A 66 6.94 11.41 8.59
C VAL A 66 7.63 12.61 7.96
N SER A 67 8.81 12.43 7.38
CA SER A 67 9.56 13.51 6.72
C SER A 67 8.78 14.09 5.55
N LEU A 68 8.22 13.25 4.67
CA LEU A 68 7.39 13.68 3.55
C LEU A 68 6.15 14.47 4.01
N SER A 69 5.53 14.04 5.11
CA SER A 69 4.37 14.72 5.68
C SER A 69 4.74 16.06 6.32
N LEU A 70 5.87 16.13 7.04
CA LEU A 70 6.40 17.38 7.59
C LEU A 70 6.77 18.38 6.48
N ILE A 71 7.36 17.91 5.38
CA ILE A 71 7.63 18.73 4.18
C ILE A 71 6.31 19.26 3.59
N GLY A 72 5.30 18.38 3.44
CA GLY A 72 3.97 18.77 2.99
C GLY A 72 3.34 19.84 3.89
N LEU A 73 3.32 19.63 5.21
CA LEU A 73 2.79 20.58 6.19
C LEU A 73 3.57 21.90 6.19
N GLY A 74 4.89 21.84 6.16
CA GLY A 74 5.78 23.01 6.08
C GLY A 74 5.50 23.85 4.82
N SER A 75 5.27 23.21 3.68
CA SER A 75 4.92 23.92 2.45
C SER A 75 3.56 24.62 2.52
N ILE A 76 2.57 24.04 3.22
CA ILE A 76 1.27 24.69 3.46
C ILE A 76 1.44 25.93 4.33
N VAL A 77 2.28 25.87 5.37
CA VAL A 77 2.61 27.04 6.22
C VAL A 77 3.36 28.10 5.42
N TYR A 78 4.34 27.71 4.61
CA TYR A 78 5.08 28.62 3.74
C TYR A 78 4.14 29.37 2.78
N ARG A 79 3.19 28.67 2.16
CA ARG A 79 2.19 29.26 1.26
C ARG A 79 1.35 30.34 1.92
N ARG A 80 0.92 30.13 3.16
CA ARG A 80 0.18 31.14 3.92
C ARG A 80 0.99 32.41 4.15
N ARG A 81 2.30 32.29 4.31
CA ARG A 81 3.20 33.43 4.52
C ARG A 81 3.43 34.22 3.23
N PHE A 82 3.22 33.61 2.06
CA PHE A 82 3.45 34.22 0.74
C PHE A 82 2.24 34.04 -0.21
N PRO A 83 1.05 34.55 0.14
CA PRO A 83 -0.20 34.28 -0.59
C PRO A 83 -0.18 34.78 -2.04
N HIS A 84 0.55 35.86 -2.33
CA HIS A 84 0.68 36.44 -3.68
C HIS A 84 1.28 35.46 -4.71
N ARG A 85 2.05 34.46 -4.25
CA ARG A 85 2.65 33.44 -5.14
C ARG A 85 1.71 32.25 -5.41
N PHE A 86 0.58 32.16 -4.70
CA PHE A 86 -0.29 30.96 -4.70
C PHE A 86 -1.79 31.29 -4.75
N ALA A 87 -2.14 32.49 -5.22
CA ALA A 87 -3.45 33.14 -5.07
C ALA A 87 -4.69 32.42 -5.68
N HIS A 88 -4.53 31.25 -6.30
CA HIS A 88 -5.59 30.56 -7.03
C HIS A 88 -5.88 29.11 -6.58
N GLN A 89 -5.27 28.62 -5.49
CA GLN A 89 -5.47 27.22 -5.09
C GLN A 89 -6.53 27.02 -4.00
N ASN A 90 -7.50 26.17 -4.31
CA ASN A 90 -8.60 25.77 -3.44
C ASN A 90 -8.09 24.89 -2.27
N VAL A 91 -8.29 25.33 -1.03
CA VAL A 91 -7.88 24.60 0.19
C VAL A 91 -8.88 23.54 0.65
N ARG A 92 -10.09 23.49 0.08
CA ARG A 92 -11.13 22.50 0.42
C ARG A 92 -10.67 21.03 0.33
N PRO A 93 -9.81 20.61 -0.64
CA PRO A 93 -9.31 19.24 -0.70
C PRO A 93 -8.52 18.82 0.55
N LEU A 94 -7.88 19.76 1.25
CA LEU A 94 -7.07 19.45 2.45
C LEU A 94 -7.95 18.94 3.61
N ILE A 95 -9.14 19.51 3.78
CA ILE A 95 -10.09 19.04 4.80
C ILE A 95 -10.58 17.64 4.45
N GLY A 96 -10.91 17.39 3.17
CA GLY A 96 -11.30 16.07 2.71
C GLY A 96 -10.22 15.01 2.95
N VAL A 97 -8.96 15.34 2.68
CA VAL A 97 -7.82 14.47 2.97
C VAL A 97 -7.67 14.23 4.46
N ALA A 98 -7.74 15.27 5.28
CA ALA A 98 -7.62 15.13 6.73
C ALA A 98 -8.74 14.26 7.32
N LEU A 99 -9.98 14.45 6.89
CA LEU A 99 -11.11 13.60 7.28
C LEU A 99 -10.93 12.16 6.79
N GLY A 100 -10.42 11.96 5.58
CA GLY A 100 -10.08 10.63 5.06
C GLY A 100 -9.01 9.92 5.88
N ILE A 101 -7.95 10.63 6.28
CA ILE A 101 -6.89 10.10 7.16
C ILE A 101 -7.48 9.74 8.53
N LEU A 102 -8.28 10.63 9.13
CA LEU A 102 -8.92 10.35 10.43
C LEU A 102 -9.88 9.15 10.34
N ALA A 103 -10.67 9.04 9.27
CA ALA A 103 -11.51 7.88 9.04
C ALA A 103 -10.67 6.61 8.89
N ALA A 104 -9.55 6.66 8.17
CA ALA A 104 -8.62 5.55 8.06
C ALA A 104 -7.98 5.19 9.40
N VAL A 105 -7.62 6.16 10.25
CA VAL A 105 -7.17 5.92 11.63
C VAL A 105 -8.29 5.22 12.42
N VAL A 106 -9.54 5.68 12.32
CA VAL A 106 -10.66 5.03 13.02
C VAL A 106 -10.85 3.59 12.53
N VAL A 107 -10.86 3.33 11.22
CA VAL A 107 -10.96 1.95 10.68
C VAL A 107 -9.77 1.10 11.13
N ARG A 108 -8.57 1.68 11.12
CA ARG A 108 -7.34 1.04 11.58
C ARG A 108 -7.41 0.68 13.06
N LEU A 109 -7.92 1.57 13.92
CA LEU A 109 -8.14 1.29 15.35
C LEU A 109 -9.32 0.34 15.56
N LEU A 110 -10.38 0.40 14.74
CA LEU A 110 -11.51 -0.53 14.80
C LEU A 110 -11.09 -1.94 14.39
N SER A 111 -10.09 -2.09 13.52
CA SER A 111 -9.49 -3.41 13.24
C SER A 111 -8.83 -4.04 14.47
N TRP A 112 -8.66 -3.28 15.56
CA TRP A 112 -8.28 -3.81 16.87
C TRP A 112 -9.42 -4.46 17.66
N TRP A 113 -10.67 -4.30 17.23
CA TRP A 113 -11.79 -4.94 17.89
C TRP A 113 -12.03 -6.31 17.26
N ASP A 114 -12.03 -7.37 18.07
CA ASP A 114 -12.14 -8.78 17.70
C ASP A 114 -13.23 -9.03 16.64
N VAL A 115 -14.41 -8.46 16.88
CA VAL A 115 -15.58 -8.61 16.00
C VAL A 115 -15.34 -7.91 14.67
N ALA A 116 -14.77 -6.71 14.66
CA ALA A 116 -14.53 -5.97 13.44
C ALA A 116 -13.34 -6.53 12.63
N GLY A 117 -12.27 -6.96 13.30
CA GLY A 117 -11.10 -7.59 12.68
C GLY A 117 -11.43 -8.93 12.02
N SER A 118 -12.26 -9.75 12.68
CA SER A 118 -12.75 -11.02 12.11
C SER A 118 -13.74 -10.83 10.96
N LEU A 119 -14.64 -9.84 11.06
CA LEU A 119 -15.60 -9.53 9.99
C LEU A 119 -14.94 -8.85 8.78
N ILE A 120 -13.89 -8.07 9.01
CA ILE A 120 -13.20 -7.30 7.97
C ILE A 120 -11.68 -7.50 8.11
N PRO A 121 -11.15 -8.70 7.79
CA PRO A 121 -9.71 -8.98 7.88
C PRO A 121 -8.90 -8.00 7.02
N TRP A 122 -9.48 -7.52 5.91
CA TRP A 122 -8.87 -6.53 5.02
C TRP A 122 -8.61 -5.18 5.71
N ALA A 123 -9.30 -4.83 6.80
CA ALA A 123 -8.99 -3.61 7.55
C ALA A 123 -7.55 -3.65 8.13
N SER A 124 -7.00 -4.85 8.31
CA SER A 124 -5.60 -5.05 8.70
C SER A 124 -4.60 -4.55 7.66
N PHE A 125 -4.99 -4.38 6.38
CA PHE A 125 -4.15 -3.75 5.35
C PHE A 125 -3.70 -2.34 5.75
N LEU A 126 -4.45 -1.64 6.60
CA LEU A 126 -4.08 -0.30 7.06
C LEU A 126 -2.86 -0.31 8.00
N TRP A 127 -2.46 -1.48 8.51
CA TRP A 127 -1.23 -1.68 9.28
C TRP A 127 -0.01 -1.97 8.40
N TRP A 128 -0.21 -2.08 7.09
CA TRP A 128 0.87 -2.35 6.15
C TRP A 128 1.67 -1.07 5.88
N GLY A 129 2.98 -1.10 6.15
CA GLY A 129 3.87 0.06 6.01
C GLY A 129 3.79 0.87 4.71
N PRO A 130 3.54 0.27 3.52
CA PRO A 130 3.32 1.01 2.28
C PRO A 130 2.15 2.00 2.33
N ILE A 131 1.13 1.75 3.16
CA ILE A 131 0.01 2.69 3.35
C ILE A 131 0.49 3.99 3.99
N ASP A 132 1.52 3.95 4.85
CA ASP A 132 2.14 5.16 5.41
C ASP A 132 2.72 6.06 4.31
N VAL A 133 3.40 5.45 3.34
CA VAL A 133 3.98 6.16 2.18
C VAL A 133 2.86 6.75 1.31
N VAL A 134 1.80 5.99 1.05
CA VAL A 134 0.62 6.46 0.28
C VAL A 134 0.03 7.70 0.93
N ILE A 135 -0.21 7.68 2.25
CA ILE A 135 -0.76 8.84 2.97
C ILE A 135 0.19 10.03 2.93
N ALA A 136 1.49 9.82 3.14
CA ALA A 136 2.48 10.89 3.06
C ALA A 136 2.53 11.53 1.66
N VAL A 137 2.47 10.72 0.60
CA VAL A 137 2.42 11.18 -0.79
C VAL A 137 1.13 11.95 -1.09
N VAL A 138 -0.02 11.50 -0.58
CA VAL A 138 -1.29 12.23 -0.70
C VAL A 138 -1.19 13.60 -0.03
N ILE A 139 -0.67 13.67 1.20
CA ILE A 139 -0.46 14.94 1.92
C ILE A 139 0.47 15.87 1.11
N LEU A 140 1.62 15.35 0.67
CA LEU A 140 2.60 16.11 -0.10
C LEU A 140 2.02 16.63 -1.41
N SER A 141 1.27 15.80 -2.15
CA SER A 141 0.65 16.23 -3.40
C SER A 141 -0.37 17.36 -3.19
N ARG A 142 -1.15 17.28 -2.12
CA ARG A 142 -2.21 18.25 -1.81
C ARG A 142 -1.69 19.50 -1.12
N SER A 143 -0.50 19.45 -0.55
CA SER A 143 0.22 20.62 -0.03
C SER A 143 0.52 21.66 -1.11
N GLY A 144 0.55 21.21 -2.37
CA GLY A 144 0.85 21.97 -3.59
C GLY A 144 2.32 22.39 -3.72
N LEU A 145 3.22 21.85 -2.90
CA LEU A 145 4.65 21.89 -3.18
C LEU A 145 4.96 21.32 -4.58
N LEU A 146 4.30 20.21 -4.94
CA LEU A 146 4.40 19.65 -6.29
C LEU A 146 3.92 20.62 -7.38
N CYS A 147 2.88 21.42 -7.12
CA CYS A 147 2.44 22.46 -8.05
C CYS A 147 3.45 23.62 -8.16
N ALA A 148 4.15 23.96 -7.07
CA ALA A 148 5.15 25.02 -7.06
C ALA A 148 6.42 24.64 -7.85
N LEU A 149 6.79 23.35 -7.82
CA LEU A 149 7.83 22.77 -8.67
C LEU A 149 7.39 22.63 -10.14
N ARG A 150 6.11 22.87 -10.44
CA ARG A 150 5.47 22.63 -11.76
C ARG A 150 5.21 23.91 -12.55
N ALA A 151 5.80 25.05 -12.17
CA ALA A 151 5.65 26.30 -12.93
C ALA A 151 5.99 26.16 -14.43
N ASP A 152 6.63 25.05 -14.84
CA ASP A 152 7.03 24.75 -16.21
C ASP A 152 6.16 23.71 -16.97
N GLY A 153 4.89 23.46 -16.60
CA GLY A 153 3.93 22.78 -17.50
C GLY A 153 3.91 21.23 -17.47
N PHE A 154 4.32 20.63 -16.36
CA PHE A 154 4.72 19.22 -16.27
C PHE A 154 3.63 18.13 -16.13
N CYS A 155 2.34 18.37 -16.40
CA CYS A 155 1.44 17.22 -16.62
C CYS A 155 0.50 17.45 -17.80
N ALA A 156 0.66 16.60 -18.82
CA ALA A 156 -0.24 16.50 -19.94
C ALA A 156 -1.34 15.49 -19.64
N ALA A 157 -2.57 15.80 -20.02
CA ALA A 157 -3.62 14.79 -20.08
C ALA A 157 -3.19 13.70 -21.07
N ILE A 158 -3.28 12.43 -20.65
CA ILE A 158 -2.99 11.30 -21.54
C ILE A 158 -4.17 11.15 -22.51
N PRO A 159 -3.98 11.31 -23.83
CA PRO A 159 -5.06 11.07 -24.79
C PRO A 159 -5.48 9.60 -24.73
N HIS A 160 -6.75 9.31 -25.01
CA HIS A 160 -7.29 7.95 -24.90
C HIS A 160 -6.48 6.91 -25.71
N SER A 161 -5.91 7.31 -26.86
CA SER A 161 -5.04 6.48 -27.70
C SER A 161 -3.71 6.07 -27.04
N ALA A 162 -3.29 6.77 -25.99
CA ALA A 162 -2.07 6.45 -25.25
C ALA A 162 -2.27 5.40 -24.14
N TRP A 163 -3.49 4.84 -23.97
CA TRP A 163 -3.72 3.65 -23.14
C TRP A 163 -3.34 2.33 -23.84
N ILE A 164 -3.12 2.35 -25.15
CA ILE A 164 -2.70 1.16 -25.92
C ILE A 164 -1.33 0.68 -25.45
N THR A 165 -0.36 1.58 -25.28
CA THR A 165 1.01 1.22 -24.86
C THR A 165 1.08 0.59 -23.47
N PRO A 166 0.48 1.16 -22.39
CA PRO A 166 0.49 0.51 -21.09
C PRO A 166 -0.31 -0.80 -21.07
N ALA A 167 -1.40 -0.91 -21.85
CA ALA A 167 -2.11 -2.19 -22.00
C ALA A 167 -1.24 -3.25 -22.70
N MET A 168 -0.51 -2.87 -23.75
CA MET A 168 0.44 -3.75 -24.44
C MET A 168 1.56 -4.18 -23.49
N LEU A 169 2.17 -3.24 -22.74
CA LEU A 169 3.19 -3.55 -21.73
C LEU A 169 2.64 -4.54 -20.70
N PHE A 170 1.44 -4.28 -20.17
CA PHE A 170 0.78 -5.17 -19.22
C PHE A 170 0.63 -6.59 -19.77
N VAL A 171 0.11 -6.74 -21.00
CA VAL A 171 -0.10 -8.05 -21.64
C VAL A 171 1.23 -8.76 -21.91
N VAL A 172 2.22 -8.07 -22.47
CA VAL A 172 3.54 -8.64 -22.77
C VAL A 172 4.23 -9.11 -21.50
N PHE A 173 4.28 -8.27 -20.46
CA PHE A 173 4.92 -8.63 -19.20
C PHE A 173 4.13 -9.69 -18.42
N THR A 174 2.80 -9.66 -18.42
CA THR A 174 1.97 -10.75 -17.86
C THR A 174 2.30 -12.08 -18.53
N THR A 175 2.45 -12.10 -19.86
CA THR A 175 2.76 -13.31 -20.61
C THR A 175 4.17 -13.80 -20.30
N ALA A 176 5.17 -12.92 -20.37
CA ALA A 176 6.57 -13.27 -20.12
C ALA A 176 6.80 -13.73 -18.68
N TYR A 177 6.34 -12.96 -17.70
CA TYR A 177 6.44 -13.30 -16.28
C TYR A 177 5.57 -14.50 -15.91
N GLY A 178 4.41 -14.67 -16.55
CA GLY A 178 3.54 -15.83 -16.32
C GLY A 178 4.21 -17.14 -16.78
N ALA A 179 4.84 -17.12 -17.96
CA ALA A 179 5.66 -18.25 -18.42
C ALA A 179 6.84 -18.52 -17.47
N TYR A 180 7.49 -17.46 -16.99
CA TYR A 180 8.54 -17.59 -15.99
C TYR A 180 8.03 -18.14 -14.65
N ALA A 181 6.83 -17.72 -14.19
CA ALA A 181 6.22 -18.19 -12.95
C ALA A 181 5.91 -19.70 -13.00
N LEU A 182 5.43 -20.20 -14.15
CA LEU A 182 5.22 -21.63 -14.37
C LEU A 182 6.53 -22.42 -14.20
N TYR A 183 7.61 -21.96 -14.85
CA TYR A 183 8.93 -22.56 -14.71
C TYR A 183 9.46 -22.45 -13.27
N PHE A 184 9.38 -21.26 -12.67
CA PHE A 184 9.90 -20.96 -11.34
C PHE A 184 9.22 -21.81 -10.25
N CYS A 185 7.90 -21.94 -10.30
CA CYS A 185 7.15 -22.74 -9.32
C CYS A 185 7.41 -24.25 -9.46
N GLN A 186 7.86 -24.72 -10.63
CA GLN A 186 8.25 -26.11 -10.85
C GLN A 186 9.68 -26.40 -10.37
N MET A 187 10.60 -25.44 -10.57
CA MET A 187 12.02 -25.66 -10.37
C MET A 187 12.54 -25.24 -8.99
N THR A 188 11.79 -24.39 -8.28
CA THR A 188 12.20 -23.87 -6.98
C THR A 188 11.26 -24.39 -5.91
N MET A 189 11.80 -24.67 -4.72
CA MET A 189 10.99 -24.82 -3.51
C MET A 189 10.75 -23.46 -2.89
N VAL A 190 9.66 -23.31 -2.14
CA VAL A 190 9.41 -22.09 -1.36
C VAL A 190 10.51 -21.94 -0.31
N HIS A 191 10.98 -20.71 -0.13
CA HIS A 191 12.05 -20.37 0.80
C HIS A 191 11.95 -18.93 1.31
N GLY A 192 12.75 -18.60 2.33
CA GLY A 192 12.77 -17.26 2.92
C GLY A 192 11.40 -16.87 3.48
N ASP A 193 11.01 -15.60 3.29
CA ASP A 193 9.76 -15.09 3.85
C ASP A 193 8.52 -15.48 3.02
N GLU A 194 8.67 -15.92 1.77
CA GLU A 194 7.57 -16.37 0.90
C GLU A 194 6.71 -17.43 1.62
N GLY A 195 7.36 -18.40 2.26
CA GLY A 195 6.68 -19.46 3.00
C GLY A 195 5.94 -18.98 4.24
N GLN A 196 6.39 -17.89 4.86
CA GLN A 196 5.69 -17.31 6.01
C GLN A 196 4.39 -16.63 5.55
N TYR A 197 4.42 -15.89 4.43
CA TYR A 197 3.22 -15.27 3.86
C TYR A 197 2.20 -16.31 3.41
N LEU A 198 2.65 -17.39 2.76
CA LEU A 198 1.80 -18.50 2.34
C LEU A 198 1.19 -19.26 3.52
N ARG A 199 1.93 -19.46 4.62
CA ARG A 199 1.42 -20.11 5.83
C ARG A 199 0.32 -19.26 6.50
N VAL A 200 0.52 -17.94 6.59
CA VAL A 200 -0.55 -17.03 7.08
C VAL A 200 -1.75 -17.05 6.14
N THR A 201 -1.53 -17.10 4.82
CA THR A 201 -2.62 -17.21 3.83
C THR A 201 -3.43 -18.50 4.03
N GLN A 202 -2.75 -19.61 4.31
CA GLN A 202 -3.36 -20.91 4.58
C GLN A 202 -4.21 -20.86 5.85
N SER A 203 -3.69 -20.33 6.96
CA SER A 203 -4.43 -20.12 8.22
C SER A 203 -5.71 -19.29 7.96
N LEU A 204 -5.58 -18.13 7.32
CA LEU A 204 -6.75 -17.30 6.96
C LEU A 204 -7.83 -18.04 6.13
N ILE A 205 -7.45 -19.05 5.36
CA ILE A 205 -8.39 -19.88 4.58
C ILE A 205 -9.00 -21.00 5.43
N ASP A 206 -8.19 -21.70 6.21
CA ASP A 206 -8.58 -22.93 6.90
C ASP A 206 -9.30 -22.62 8.23
N ASP A 207 -8.77 -21.69 9.02
CA ASP A 207 -9.32 -21.29 10.32
C ASP A 207 -9.80 -19.84 10.38
N GLY A 208 -9.39 -18.98 9.45
CA GLY A 208 -9.83 -17.58 9.42
C GLY A 208 -9.05 -16.68 10.38
N ASP A 209 -7.90 -17.15 10.84
CA ASP A 209 -7.07 -16.41 11.76
C ASP A 209 -5.60 -16.33 11.33
N ILE A 210 -4.73 -15.82 12.22
CA ILE A 210 -3.29 -15.65 11.96
C ILE A 210 -2.43 -16.38 12.98
N ASP A 211 -3.03 -17.20 13.84
CA ASP A 211 -2.30 -18.04 14.77
C ASP A 211 -1.78 -19.28 14.06
N LEU A 212 -0.48 -19.31 13.80
CA LEU A 212 0.14 -20.41 13.08
C LEU A 212 0.34 -21.66 13.94
N SER A 213 -0.11 -21.67 15.20
CA SER A 213 0.16 -22.74 16.17
C SER A 213 -0.32 -24.12 15.70
N ASN A 214 -1.41 -24.17 14.92
CA ASN A 214 -2.00 -25.39 14.34
C ASN A 214 -1.50 -25.70 12.90
N ASN A 215 -0.80 -24.78 12.22
CA ASN A 215 -0.33 -24.96 10.82
C ASN A 215 1.15 -25.39 10.73
N LEU A 216 1.74 -25.89 11.81
CA LEU A 216 3.17 -26.24 11.85
C LEU A 216 3.48 -27.69 11.48
N SER A 217 2.46 -28.54 11.32
CA SER A 217 2.70 -29.94 11.01
C SER A 217 3.22 -30.10 9.57
N PRO A 218 4.04 -31.14 9.28
CA PRO A 218 4.59 -31.36 7.94
C PRO A 218 3.55 -31.42 6.82
N GLY A 219 2.34 -31.91 7.12
CA GLY A 219 1.24 -31.95 6.15
C GLY A 219 0.77 -30.56 5.70
N HIS A 220 0.75 -29.57 6.61
CA HIS A 220 0.37 -28.20 6.28
C HIS A 220 1.47 -27.49 5.51
N THR A 221 2.73 -27.71 5.89
CA THR A 221 3.87 -27.02 5.26
C THR A 221 4.17 -27.52 3.86
N GLN A 222 3.90 -28.80 3.56
CA GLN A 222 4.11 -29.37 2.23
C GLN A 222 3.11 -28.88 1.16
N GLU A 223 1.96 -28.30 1.54
CA GLU A 223 0.89 -27.87 0.62
C GLU A 223 1.38 -26.93 -0.49
N PHE A 224 2.43 -26.15 -0.22
CA PHE A 224 3.00 -25.20 -1.17
C PHE A 224 4.48 -25.47 -1.47
N HIS A 225 4.93 -26.72 -1.33
CA HIS A 225 6.28 -27.19 -1.71
C HIS A 225 7.41 -26.37 -1.07
N VAL A 226 7.38 -26.27 0.27
CA VAL A 226 8.36 -25.51 1.03
C VAL A 226 9.54 -26.37 1.50
N MET A 227 10.73 -25.78 1.53
CA MET A 227 11.86 -26.37 2.27
C MET A 227 11.56 -26.35 3.76
N ASP A 228 12.16 -27.25 4.55
CA ASP A 228 12.01 -27.17 6.00
C ASP A 228 12.66 -25.89 6.54
N PHE A 229 11.90 -25.09 7.27
CA PHE A 229 12.30 -23.79 7.77
C PHE A 229 11.48 -23.41 9.01
N GLY A 230 12.15 -22.77 9.97
CA GLY A 230 11.52 -22.32 11.20
C GLY A 230 10.45 -21.26 10.95
N VAL A 231 9.46 -21.19 11.84
CA VAL A 231 8.45 -20.13 11.82
C VAL A 231 9.08 -18.83 12.28
N HIS A 232 8.84 -17.76 11.52
CA HIS A 232 9.24 -16.41 11.90
C HIS A 232 8.22 -15.85 12.90
N LYS A 233 8.33 -16.31 14.16
CA LYS A 233 7.43 -15.97 15.25
C LYS A 233 7.70 -14.56 15.76
N ALA A 234 6.65 -13.75 15.86
CA ALA A 234 6.72 -12.44 16.49
C ALA A 234 7.11 -12.57 17.97
N ARG A 235 8.04 -11.73 18.45
CA ARG A 235 8.52 -11.74 19.85
C ARG A 235 7.39 -11.58 20.87
N SER A 236 6.37 -10.83 20.48
CA SER A 236 5.15 -10.52 21.22
C SER A 236 4.13 -11.67 21.25
N SER A 237 4.38 -12.78 20.55
CA SER A 237 3.46 -13.92 20.54
C SER A 237 3.29 -14.49 21.95
N PRO A 238 2.05 -14.62 22.44
CA PRO A 238 1.76 -15.20 23.75
C PRO A 238 2.24 -16.66 23.88
N ALA A 239 2.30 -17.15 25.11
CA ALA A 239 2.53 -18.56 25.38
C ALA A 239 1.43 -19.41 24.71
N GLY A 240 1.81 -20.46 23.99
CA GLY A 240 0.88 -21.33 23.25
C GLY A 240 0.52 -20.85 21.84
N HIS A 241 0.74 -19.59 21.51
CA HIS A 241 0.41 -19.02 20.19
C HIS A 241 1.66 -18.76 19.35
N VAL A 242 1.49 -18.72 18.03
CA VAL A 242 2.56 -18.47 17.06
C VAL A 242 2.08 -17.46 16.03
N TYR A 243 2.19 -16.17 16.36
CA TYR A 243 1.88 -15.10 15.41
C TYR A 243 3.06 -14.83 14.49
N SER A 244 2.78 -14.60 13.21
CA SER A 244 3.80 -14.20 12.24
C SER A 244 4.38 -12.83 12.61
N MET A 245 5.70 -12.67 12.50
CA MET A 245 6.33 -11.35 12.58
C MET A 245 6.11 -10.51 11.31
N HIS A 246 5.64 -11.14 10.22
CA HIS A 246 5.39 -10.48 8.95
C HIS A 246 3.98 -9.90 8.89
N PRO A 247 3.81 -8.68 8.35
CA PRO A 247 2.48 -8.08 8.20
C PRO A 247 1.56 -8.94 7.31
N VAL A 248 0.30 -9.06 7.73
CA VAL A 248 -0.72 -9.90 7.06
C VAL A 248 -1.12 -9.42 5.66
N GLY A 249 -0.77 -8.19 5.28
CA GLY A 249 -1.20 -7.57 4.01
C GLY A 249 -0.92 -8.46 2.79
N THR A 250 0.33 -8.88 2.57
CA THR A 250 0.65 -9.73 1.41
C THR A 250 -0.13 -11.05 1.43
N SER A 251 -0.31 -11.66 2.59
CA SER A 251 -1.08 -12.91 2.76
C SER A 251 -2.55 -12.73 2.40
N ALA A 252 -3.17 -11.65 2.88
CA ALA A 252 -4.54 -11.31 2.55
C ALA A 252 -4.70 -10.98 1.05
N LEU A 253 -3.73 -10.29 0.44
CA LEU A 253 -3.75 -9.97 -0.99
C LEU A 253 -3.79 -11.22 -1.87
N VAL A 254 -2.97 -12.24 -1.54
CA VAL A 254 -2.86 -13.46 -2.36
C VAL A 254 -3.93 -14.50 -2.07
N LEU A 255 -4.70 -14.34 -0.99
CA LEU A 255 -5.76 -15.27 -0.54
C LEU A 255 -6.69 -15.76 -1.66
N PRO A 256 -7.34 -14.91 -2.48
CA PRO A 256 -8.25 -15.40 -3.53
C PRO A 256 -7.52 -16.21 -4.60
N ALA A 257 -6.29 -15.83 -4.94
CA ALA A 257 -5.49 -16.51 -5.96
C ALA A 257 -4.90 -17.83 -5.45
N TYR A 258 -4.50 -17.88 -4.18
CA TYR A 258 -4.13 -19.11 -3.47
C TYR A 258 -5.28 -20.12 -3.51
N LEU A 259 -6.48 -19.69 -3.10
CA LEU A 259 -7.66 -20.55 -3.09
C LEU A 259 -8.04 -21.05 -4.50
N GLY A 260 -7.96 -20.17 -5.50
CA GLY A 260 -8.14 -20.52 -6.91
C GLY A 260 -7.13 -21.55 -7.38
N GLY A 261 -5.84 -21.36 -7.07
CA GLY A 261 -4.78 -22.29 -7.45
C GLY A 261 -4.90 -23.66 -6.78
N LYS A 262 -5.30 -23.69 -5.50
CA LYS A 262 -5.61 -24.92 -4.77
C LYS A 262 -6.75 -25.69 -5.45
N ARG A 263 -7.86 -25.02 -5.76
CA ARG A 263 -9.06 -25.65 -6.32
C ARG A 263 -8.92 -26.07 -7.79
N LEU A 264 -8.26 -25.26 -8.61
CA LEU A 264 -8.20 -25.47 -10.05
C LEU A 264 -7.02 -26.35 -10.47
N TRP A 265 -5.88 -26.25 -9.78
CA TRP A 265 -4.63 -26.88 -10.20
C TRP A 265 -3.98 -27.74 -9.12
N GLY A 266 -4.55 -27.79 -7.91
CA GLY A 266 -3.87 -28.41 -6.77
C GLY A 266 -2.55 -27.73 -6.41
N ASN A 267 -2.35 -26.48 -6.86
CA ASN A 267 -1.09 -25.74 -6.69
C ASN A 267 -1.40 -24.31 -6.20
N PRO A 268 -1.59 -24.13 -4.88
CA PRO A 268 -1.90 -22.83 -4.31
C PRO A 268 -0.78 -21.80 -4.51
N ARG A 269 0.49 -22.23 -4.46
CA ARG A 269 1.65 -21.35 -4.70
C ARG A 269 1.59 -20.74 -6.08
N LEU A 270 1.34 -21.55 -7.11
CA LEU A 270 1.25 -21.05 -8.49
C LEU A 270 0.12 -20.02 -8.61
N GLY A 271 -1.02 -20.26 -7.99
CA GLY A 271 -2.11 -19.28 -7.95
C GLY A 271 -1.66 -17.93 -7.37
N ALA A 272 -1.03 -17.94 -6.20
CA ALA A 272 -0.48 -16.74 -5.58
C ALA A 272 0.60 -16.05 -6.44
N ALA A 273 1.53 -16.82 -7.02
CA ALA A 273 2.59 -16.31 -7.90
C ALA A 273 2.02 -15.65 -9.16
N LEU A 274 0.97 -16.21 -9.77
CA LEU A 274 0.31 -15.62 -10.94
C LEU A 274 -0.37 -14.28 -10.61
N LEU A 275 -0.91 -14.12 -9.39
CA LEU A 275 -1.39 -12.81 -8.95
C LEU A 275 -0.24 -11.81 -8.83
N MET A 276 0.89 -12.22 -8.25
CA MET A 276 2.08 -11.36 -8.13
C MET A 276 2.61 -10.94 -9.51
N VAL A 277 2.56 -11.82 -10.50
CA VAL A 277 2.86 -11.50 -11.90
C VAL A 277 1.97 -10.38 -12.43
N LEU A 278 0.65 -10.45 -12.19
CA LEU A 278 -0.29 -9.41 -12.63
C LEU A 278 0.01 -8.06 -11.94
N VAL A 279 0.31 -8.09 -10.64
CA VAL A 279 0.70 -6.90 -9.88
C VAL A 279 1.99 -6.30 -10.43
N CYS A 280 2.98 -7.13 -10.75
CA CYS A 280 4.27 -6.71 -11.31
C CYS A 280 4.12 -6.12 -12.72
N ALA A 281 3.35 -6.78 -13.60
CA ALA A 281 3.03 -6.24 -14.93
C ALA A 281 2.25 -4.92 -14.84
N GLY A 282 1.33 -4.82 -13.86
CA GLY A 282 0.62 -3.60 -13.52
C GLY A 282 1.56 -2.47 -13.10
N LEU A 283 2.59 -2.77 -12.30
CA LEU A 283 3.64 -1.82 -11.92
C LEU A 283 4.37 -1.29 -13.16
N VAL A 284 4.82 -2.14 -14.07
CA VAL A 284 5.50 -1.71 -15.30
C VAL A 284 4.60 -0.81 -16.15
N ALA A 285 3.35 -1.19 -16.34
CA ALA A 285 2.37 -0.39 -17.09
C ALA A 285 2.10 0.97 -16.43
N THR A 286 2.01 1.02 -15.10
CA THR A 286 1.80 2.28 -14.37
C THR A 286 3.05 3.16 -14.33
N LEU A 287 4.25 2.59 -14.33
CA LEU A 287 5.50 3.36 -14.45
C LEU A 287 5.58 4.07 -15.82
N TYR A 288 5.16 3.41 -16.91
CA TYR A 288 5.02 4.06 -18.21
C TYR A 288 4.07 5.27 -18.14
N VAL A 289 2.86 5.05 -17.61
CA VAL A 289 1.83 6.10 -17.47
C VAL A 289 2.39 7.26 -16.65
N LEU A 290 3.04 6.97 -15.52
CA LEU A 290 3.60 7.95 -14.62
C LEU A 290 4.69 8.79 -15.30
N SER A 291 5.61 8.15 -16.04
CA SER A 291 6.65 8.85 -16.80
C SER A 291 6.07 9.79 -17.85
N VAL A 292 5.09 9.34 -18.64
CA VAL A 292 4.41 10.21 -19.62
C VAL A 292 3.74 11.40 -18.92
N ARG A 293 3.14 11.18 -17.74
CA ARG A 293 2.54 12.27 -16.95
C ARG A 293 3.54 13.23 -16.37
N PHE A 294 4.77 12.79 -16.12
CA PHE A 294 5.89 13.66 -15.75
C PHE A 294 6.60 14.28 -16.97
N GLY A 295 5.96 14.31 -18.13
CA GLY A 295 6.45 15.05 -19.30
C GLY A 295 7.56 14.36 -20.09
N PHE A 296 7.92 13.13 -19.75
CA PHE A 296 8.86 12.35 -20.57
C PHE A 296 8.23 11.99 -21.92
N SER A 297 9.07 11.86 -22.95
CA SER A 297 8.61 11.41 -24.26
C SER A 297 8.06 9.98 -24.15
N ARG A 298 7.12 9.61 -25.04
CA ARG A 298 6.53 8.25 -25.03
C ARG A 298 7.58 7.17 -25.26
N THR A 299 8.61 7.47 -26.05
CA THR A 299 9.73 6.57 -26.32
C THR A 299 10.57 6.37 -25.07
N ASP A 300 10.95 7.46 -24.38
CA ASP A 300 11.75 7.37 -23.15
C ASP A 300 10.98 6.66 -22.04
N ALA A 301 9.68 6.96 -21.89
CA ALA A 301 8.81 6.27 -20.94
C ALA A 301 8.70 4.77 -21.24
N PHE A 302 8.57 4.39 -22.52
CA PHE A 302 8.50 2.99 -22.94
C PHE A 302 9.81 2.25 -22.67
N ILE A 303 10.94 2.84 -23.08
CA ILE A 303 12.27 2.27 -22.85
C ILE A 303 12.53 2.13 -21.34
N THR A 304 12.27 3.18 -20.57
CA THR A 304 12.48 3.19 -19.12
C THR A 304 11.63 2.13 -18.41
N ALA A 305 10.33 2.07 -18.71
CA ALA A 305 9.43 1.08 -18.12
C ALA A 305 9.86 -0.35 -18.49
N THR A 306 10.24 -0.57 -19.75
CA THR A 306 10.71 -1.88 -20.23
C THR A 306 12.01 -2.29 -19.54
N LEU A 307 13.01 -1.39 -19.47
CA LEU A 307 14.27 -1.64 -18.79
C LEU A 307 14.05 -1.99 -17.33
N ILE A 308 13.25 -1.18 -16.60
CA ILE A 308 12.89 -1.46 -15.21
C ILE A 308 12.21 -2.83 -15.09
N GLY A 309 11.23 -3.15 -15.95
CA GLY A 309 10.57 -4.45 -15.99
C GLY A 309 11.53 -5.63 -16.22
N THR A 310 12.63 -5.42 -16.93
CA THR A 310 13.64 -6.46 -17.16
C THR A 310 14.72 -6.54 -16.08
N THR A 311 14.73 -5.65 -15.09
CA THR A 311 15.67 -5.72 -13.97
C THR A 311 15.40 -6.92 -13.06
N ILE A 312 16.40 -7.34 -12.28
CA ILE A 312 16.25 -8.43 -11.31
C ILE A 312 15.10 -8.17 -10.31
N PRO A 313 15.01 -6.98 -9.65
CA PRO A 313 13.97 -6.74 -8.65
C PRO A 313 12.53 -6.82 -9.17
N VAL A 314 12.31 -6.58 -10.46
CA VAL A 314 10.97 -6.56 -11.05
C VAL A 314 10.73 -7.84 -11.87
N GLY A 315 11.65 -8.18 -12.76
CA GLY A 315 11.53 -9.34 -13.64
C GLY A 315 11.75 -10.67 -12.92
N VAL A 316 12.92 -10.85 -12.31
CA VAL A 316 13.27 -12.14 -11.66
C VAL A 316 12.46 -12.37 -10.39
N HIS A 317 12.11 -11.33 -9.65
CA HIS A 317 11.26 -11.45 -8.46
C HIS A 317 9.74 -11.34 -8.75
N SER A 318 9.33 -11.24 -10.02
CA SER A 318 7.91 -11.14 -10.40
C SER A 318 6.99 -12.25 -9.85
N PRO A 319 7.39 -13.54 -9.76
CA PRO A 319 6.52 -14.57 -9.20
C PRO A 319 6.65 -14.71 -7.68
N GLN A 320 7.61 -14.01 -7.04
CA GLN A 320 7.87 -14.18 -5.62
C GLN A 320 6.84 -13.43 -4.78
N ILE A 321 6.45 -14.01 -3.65
CA ILE A 321 5.39 -13.48 -2.79
C ILE A 321 6.01 -12.65 -1.68
N TYR A 322 6.34 -11.41 -2.02
CA TYR A 322 6.91 -10.40 -1.10
C TYR A 322 6.06 -9.12 -1.13
N PRO A 323 6.08 -8.31 -0.05
CA PRO A 323 5.31 -7.07 0.03
C PRO A 323 5.81 -5.96 -0.91
N ASP A 324 7.05 -6.04 -1.38
CA ASP A 324 7.75 -4.96 -2.08
C ASP A 324 7.08 -4.55 -3.40
N VAL A 325 6.76 -5.53 -4.26
CA VAL A 325 6.15 -5.27 -5.58
C VAL A 325 4.70 -4.76 -5.43
N PRO A 326 3.84 -5.36 -4.59
CA PRO A 326 2.53 -4.81 -4.28
C PRO A 326 2.57 -3.40 -3.71
N ALA A 327 3.53 -3.12 -2.82
CA ALA A 327 3.75 -1.78 -2.28
C ALA A 327 4.09 -0.77 -3.40
N ALA A 328 5.06 -1.10 -4.24
CA ALA A 328 5.47 -0.25 -5.35
C ALA A 328 4.32 0.00 -6.33
N PHE A 329 3.51 -1.01 -6.63
CA PHE A 329 2.34 -0.87 -7.51
C PHE A 329 1.26 0.05 -6.92
N ILE A 330 0.94 -0.08 -5.63
CA ILE A 330 -0.03 0.79 -4.98
C ILE A 330 0.47 2.24 -4.95
N ILE A 331 1.76 2.44 -4.68
CA ILE A 331 2.39 3.77 -4.72
C ILE A 331 2.32 4.35 -6.14
N SER A 332 2.67 3.60 -7.18
CA SER A 332 2.62 4.09 -8.56
C SER A 332 1.20 4.41 -9.03
N VAL A 333 0.21 3.57 -8.70
CA VAL A 333 -1.21 3.84 -8.96
C VAL A 333 -1.67 5.09 -8.22
N THR A 334 -1.27 5.27 -6.97
CA THR A 334 -1.60 6.47 -6.18
C THR A 334 -1.01 7.73 -6.82
N LEU A 335 0.25 7.71 -7.23
CA LEU A 335 0.91 8.83 -7.91
C LEU A 335 0.24 9.14 -9.26
N CYS A 336 -0.12 8.12 -10.04
CA CYS A 336 -0.93 8.26 -11.23
C CYS A 336 -2.30 8.89 -10.90
N GLY A 337 -2.99 8.37 -9.89
CA GLY A 337 -4.27 8.90 -9.45
C GLY A 337 -4.17 10.38 -9.11
N LEU A 338 -3.19 10.78 -8.32
CA LEU A 338 -2.97 12.15 -7.86
C LEU A 338 -2.56 13.11 -8.99
N SER A 339 -1.75 12.65 -9.95
CA SER A 339 -1.34 13.49 -11.10
C SER A 339 -2.50 13.87 -12.03
N SER A 340 -3.63 13.16 -12.01
CA SER A 340 -4.83 13.50 -12.81
C SER A 340 -5.71 14.60 -12.21
N TRP A 341 -5.47 15.06 -10.98
CA TRP A 341 -6.29 16.10 -10.31
C TRP A 341 -5.73 17.51 -10.47
N PHE A 342 -4.68 17.67 -11.26
CA PHE A 342 -3.94 18.92 -11.44
C PHE A 342 -3.73 19.21 -12.93
#